data_AF-A0A350IXI6-F1
#
_entry.id   AF-A0A350IXI6-F1
#
_cell.length_a   1.000
_cell.length_b   1.000
_cell.length_c   1.000
_cell.angle_alpha   90.00
_cell.angle_beta   90.00
_cell.angle_gamma   90.00
#
_symmetry.space_group_name_H-M   'P 1'
#
loop_
_entity.id
_entity.type
_entity.pdbx_description
1 polymer ?
#
loop_
_entity_poly.entity_id
_entity_poly.type
_entity_poly.pdbx_seq_one_letter_code
_entity_poly.pdbx_strand_id
1 'polypeptide(L)'
;MKNILRNILIMKTNDKDVFYKGRRTMIRWGIIGAGRIAHRFVAALQNETDSQLYAISCRTQDKADAFACQYGNIKAYAGFDHIVNDPDVDAVYISVPHAYHKEWIIQCLKAGKPVLCEKPLCLSEEEVDEVIAVSRQTGVLCMEALKTRFVPLYDEIRKTIENGTIGKIVGVDTSLCSLADLSRTDLYYLNPTGGGALLDEGIYNAGWIEDYAPHDLKMTSIKAVYRDGVDLYTDACLEENGFRVRLECAFDRKKEKKAVLHGTKGSITVYDLHRPVKAEVISHNEHRYIMEKPYVYDDFYGQIHHFVQLIRQGRKESDVVPLSVSKNCARILDTIRKGYSYDEKAVQLLERQEEVLQYASFDYNGAWMLVKTILDLQKDYDRNISVSVFDEDQQLEIIRVLQDGKTEANLKYMNGKRSSAISCGHSSLYAYVAAVTSGHQPVFNETYCSSGGAFPIRINGKWKYTVTVSGLHEGGDHEIIIKALEIILKRKTDPFPYMMV
;
A
#
# COMPACT_ATOMS: atom_id res chain seq x y z
N MET A 1 -34.24 15.89 60.58
CA MET A 1 -33.50 15.53 59.35
C MET A 1 -33.15 14.04 59.45
N LYS A 2 -34.04 13.18 58.94
CA LYS A 2 -33.82 12.30 57.77
C LYS A 2 -32.69 11.28 58.02
N ASN A 3 -33.02 10.12 58.59
CA ASN A 3 -33.31 8.87 57.86
C ASN A 3 -32.13 8.38 57.00
N ILE A 4 -31.48 7.29 57.42
CA ILE A 4 -31.51 5.96 56.76
C ILE A 4 -30.48 5.06 57.48
N LEU A 5 -30.97 4.29 58.46
CA LEU A 5 -30.43 3.00 58.83
C LEU A 5 -31.52 2.00 58.42
N ARG A 6 -31.32 1.25 57.34
CA ARG A 6 -31.95 -0.06 57.13
C ARG A 6 -31.38 -0.77 55.90
N ASN A 7 -30.98 -2.01 56.18
CA ASN A 7 -30.86 -3.17 55.29
C ASN A 7 -29.57 -3.30 54.47
N ILE A 8 -28.50 -3.65 55.21
CA ILE A 8 -27.45 -4.52 54.71
C ILE A 8 -28.02 -5.95 54.62
N LEU A 9 -28.24 -6.45 53.41
CA LEU A 9 -28.48 -7.88 53.16
C LEU A 9 -27.16 -8.46 52.64
N ILE A 10 -26.37 -9.06 53.53
CA ILE A 10 -25.20 -9.85 53.15
C ILE A 10 -25.73 -11.22 52.72
N MET A 11 -25.85 -11.45 51.42
CA MET A 11 -25.94 -12.81 50.87
C MET A 11 -24.50 -13.33 50.72
N LYS A 12 -24.18 -14.38 51.48
CA LYS A 12 -23.00 -15.22 51.23
C LYS A 12 -23.28 -16.04 49.96
N THR A 13 -22.61 -15.71 48.87
CA THR A 13 -22.40 -16.62 47.74
C THR A 13 -20.97 -16.47 47.27
N ASN A 14 -20.22 -17.58 47.28
CA ASN A 14 -18.97 -17.70 46.54
C ASN A 14 -19.30 -17.55 45.05
N ASP A 15 -19.11 -16.36 44.49
CA ASP A 15 -18.89 -16.16 43.06
C ASP A 15 -18.29 -14.77 42.84
N LYS A 16 -17.28 -14.70 41.97
CA LYS A 16 -16.42 -13.54 41.71
C LYS A 16 -17.07 -12.46 40.83
N ASP A 17 -18.37 -12.19 40.98
CA ASP A 17 -19.05 -11.12 40.24
C ASP A 17 -19.71 -10.13 41.19
N VAL A 18 -18.94 -9.11 41.58
CA VAL A 18 -19.47 -7.96 42.33
C VAL A 18 -20.16 -7.01 41.35
N PHE A 19 -21.48 -7.10 41.28
CA PHE A 19 -22.33 -6.15 40.57
C PHE A 19 -22.37 -4.80 41.30
N TYR A 20 -21.52 -3.85 40.91
CA TYR A 20 -21.80 -2.43 41.13
C TYR A 20 -22.81 -1.96 40.07
N LYS A 21 -23.85 -1.26 40.53
CA LYS A 21 -24.93 -0.69 39.70
C LYS A 21 -24.40 -0.10 38.38
N GLY A 22 -24.68 -0.76 37.27
CA GLY A 22 -24.74 -0.15 35.92
C GLY A 22 -23.51 -0.22 35.02
N ARG A 23 -22.36 -0.78 35.44
CA ARG A 23 -21.21 -1.03 34.54
C ARG A 23 -20.62 -2.41 34.80
N ARG A 24 -20.59 -3.28 33.78
CA ARG A 24 -19.85 -4.55 33.83
C ARG A 24 -18.37 -4.26 34.10
N THR A 25 -17.77 -5.03 35.00
CA THR A 25 -16.38 -4.86 35.44
C THR A 25 -15.38 -5.12 34.31
N MET A 26 -15.67 -6.05 33.41
CA MET A 26 -14.81 -6.44 32.27
C MET A 26 -15.53 -6.21 30.93
N ILE A 27 -14.81 -5.71 29.92
CA ILE A 27 -15.29 -5.63 28.53
C ILE A 27 -15.20 -7.02 27.90
N ARG A 28 -16.33 -7.57 27.45
CA ARG A 28 -16.38 -8.85 26.75
C ARG A 28 -16.22 -8.67 25.25
N TRP A 29 -15.10 -9.16 24.74
CA TRP A 29 -14.74 -9.04 23.34
C TRP A 29 -15.31 -10.19 22.51
N GLY A 30 -16.00 -9.81 21.45
CA GLY A 30 -16.29 -10.67 20.32
C GLY A 30 -15.26 -10.47 19.21
N ILE A 31 -14.81 -11.55 18.58
CA ILE A 31 -13.94 -11.48 17.39
C ILE A 31 -14.72 -11.94 16.16
N ILE A 32 -14.66 -11.17 15.07
CA ILE A 32 -15.12 -11.57 13.74
C ILE A 32 -13.88 -11.93 12.91
N GLY A 33 -13.74 -13.23 12.59
CA GLY A 33 -12.62 -13.78 11.83
C GLY A 33 -11.53 -14.41 12.70
N ALA A 34 -11.20 -15.69 12.46
CA ALA A 34 -10.13 -16.42 13.16
C ALA A 34 -8.82 -16.46 12.33
N GLY A 35 -8.44 -15.33 11.74
CA GLY A 35 -7.18 -15.23 10.99
C GLY A 35 -5.95 -15.22 11.90
N ARG A 36 -4.75 -15.27 11.30
CA ARG A 36 -3.47 -15.18 12.04
C ARG A 36 -3.39 -13.94 12.94
N ILE A 37 -4.00 -12.83 12.52
CA ILE A 37 -3.99 -11.57 13.26
C ILE A 37 -4.89 -11.61 14.52
N ALA A 38 -5.99 -12.39 14.49
CA ALA A 38 -6.86 -12.61 15.65
C ALA A 38 -6.11 -13.28 16.80
N HIS A 39 -5.25 -14.25 16.50
CA HIS A 39 -4.41 -14.89 17.53
C HIS A 39 -3.44 -13.89 18.19
N ARG A 40 -2.90 -12.93 17.43
CA ARG A 40 -2.04 -11.87 17.97
C ARG A 40 -2.84 -10.90 18.85
N PHE A 41 -4.03 -10.51 18.40
CA PHE A 41 -4.94 -9.71 19.20
C PHE A 41 -5.27 -10.39 20.53
N VAL A 42 -5.63 -11.68 20.53
CA VAL A 42 -5.93 -12.43 21.76
C VAL A 42 -4.72 -12.51 22.68
N ALA A 43 -3.51 -12.72 22.15
CA ALA A 43 -2.30 -12.73 22.95
C ALA A 43 -2.05 -11.39 23.65
N ALA A 44 -2.21 -10.28 22.92
CA ALA A 44 -2.07 -8.93 23.48
C ALA A 44 -3.17 -8.60 24.50
N LEU A 45 -4.42 -9.05 24.23
CA LEU A 45 -5.58 -8.86 25.09
C LEU A 45 -5.40 -9.47 26.49
N GLN A 46 -4.58 -10.52 26.63
CA GLN A 46 -4.27 -11.10 27.96
C GLN A 46 -3.60 -10.09 28.92
N ASN A 47 -2.94 -9.06 28.38
CA ASN A 47 -2.30 -8.02 29.18
C ASN A 47 -3.27 -6.89 29.57
N GLU A 48 -4.48 -6.85 29.01
CA GLU A 48 -5.49 -5.81 29.27
C GLU A 48 -6.45 -6.27 30.38
N THR A 49 -6.20 -5.80 31.61
CA THR A 49 -6.88 -6.27 32.82
C THR A 49 -8.37 -5.96 32.89
N ASP A 50 -8.86 -5.02 32.07
CA ASP A 50 -10.27 -4.64 32.00
C ASP A 50 -11.02 -5.33 30.85
N SER A 51 -10.41 -6.34 30.22
CA SER A 51 -10.96 -7.06 29.06
C SER A 51 -10.91 -8.57 29.21
N GLN A 52 -11.87 -9.26 28.58
CA GLN A 52 -11.85 -10.71 28.43
C GLN A 52 -12.32 -11.11 27.04
N LEU A 53 -11.70 -12.16 26.49
CA LEU A 53 -12.19 -12.80 25.28
C LEU A 53 -13.45 -13.60 25.60
N TYR A 54 -14.54 -13.34 24.88
CA TYR A 54 -15.85 -13.92 25.18
C TYR A 54 -16.41 -14.78 24.05
N ALA A 55 -16.25 -14.34 22.81
CA ALA A 55 -16.80 -15.05 21.66
C ALA A 55 -15.91 -14.90 20.42
N ILE A 56 -15.96 -15.92 19.56
CA ILE A 56 -15.41 -15.91 18.21
C ILE A 56 -16.51 -16.25 17.22
N SER A 57 -16.52 -15.57 16.08
CA SER A 57 -17.35 -15.93 14.95
C SER A 57 -16.51 -16.15 13.70
N CYS A 58 -16.82 -17.23 12.98
CA CYS A 58 -16.19 -17.63 11.72
C CYS A 58 -17.25 -17.99 10.68
N ARG A 59 -16.84 -18.08 9.40
CA ARG A 59 -17.71 -18.58 8.32
C ARG A 59 -18.16 -20.03 8.50
N THR A 60 -17.40 -20.84 9.22
CA THR A 60 -17.64 -22.28 9.42
C THR A 60 -17.51 -22.62 10.89
N GLN A 61 -18.39 -23.48 11.41
CA GLN A 61 -18.39 -23.89 12.82
C GLN A 61 -17.05 -24.49 13.24
N ASP A 62 -16.47 -25.40 12.43
CA ASP A 62 -15.19 -26.07 12.72
C ASP A 62 -14.05 -25.09 13.04
N LYS A 63 -13.98 -23.97 12.30
CA LYS A 63 -12.96 -22.93 12.54
C LYS A 63 -13.23 -22.16 13.83
N ALA A 64 -14.51 -21.87 14.13
CA ALA A 64 -14.89 -21.21 15.36
C ALA A 64 -14.59 -22.11 16.57
N ASP A 65 -14.93 -23.39 16.48
CA ASP A 65 -14.70 -24.38 17.55
C ASP A 65 -13.20 -24.60 17.79
N ALA A 66 -12.40 -24.72 16.71
CA ALA A 66 -10.96 -24.86 16.83
C ALA A 66 -10.32 -23.65 17.53
N PHE A 67 -10.73 -22.44 17.16
CA PHE A 67 -10.25 -21.21 17.82
C PHE A 67 -10.72 -21.15 19.28
N ALA A 68 -11.98 -21.47 19.55
CA ALA A 68 -12.55 -21.43 20.90
C ALA A 68 -11.88 -22.43 21.84
N CYS A 69 -11.59 -23.64 21.35
CA CYS A 69 -10.88 -24.67 22.10
C CYS A 69 -9.48 -24.20 22.53
N GLN A 70 -8.76 -23.48 21.66
CA GLN A 70 -7.43 -22.95 21.96
C GLN A 70 -7.44 -21.88 23.07
N TYR A 71 -8.54 -21.14 23.26
CA TYR A 71 -8.62 -19.99 24.16
C TYR A 71 -9.63 -20.15 25.30
N GLY A 72 -9.81 -21.39 25.78
CA GLY A 72 -10.56 -21.64 27.02
C GLY A 72 -12.07 -21.84 26.84
N ASN A 73 -12.49 -22.41 25.71
CA ASN A 73 -13.89 -22.76 25.40
C ASN A 73 -14.84 -21.55 25.45
N ILE A 74 -14.42 -20.44 24.86
CA ILE A 74 -15.28 -19.28 24.58
C ILE A 74 -16.45 -19.65 23.68
N LYS A 75 -17.45 -18.78 23.55
CA LYS A 75 -18.57 -19.03 22.62
C LYS A 75 -18.07 -19.03 21.16
N ALA A 76 -18.49 -20.03 20.40
CA ALA A 76 -18.13 -20.23 19.00
C ALA A 76 -19.36 -20.16 18.09
N TYR A 77 -19.36 -19.21 17.16
CA TYR A 77 -20.47 -19.02 16.22
C TYR A 77 -20.06 -19.30 14.78
N ALA A 78 -20.89 -20.06 14.05
CA ALA A 78 -20.89 -20.09 12.59
C ALA A 78 -21.78 -18.96 12.06
N GLY A 79 -21.20 -18.05 11.28
CA GLY A 79 -21.89 -16.87 10.78
C GLY A 79 -21.71 -15.67 11.71
N PHE A 80 -21.42 -14.51 11.11
CA PHE A 80 -21.02 -13.31 11.83
C PHE A 80 -22.20 -12.58 12.49
N ASP A 81 -23.44 -12.75 12.01
CA ASP A 81 -24.62 -12.10 12.60
C ASP A 81 -24.86 -12.47 14.08
N HIS A 82 -24.47 -13.68 14.48
CA HIS A 82 -24.66 -14.13 15.86
C HIS A 82 -23.88 -13.31 16.87
N ILE A 83 -22.64 -12.91 16.54
CA ILE A 83 -21.81 -12.12 17.47
C ILE A 83 -22.27 -10.67 17.54
N VAL A 84 -22.79 -10.14 16.43
CA VAL A 84 -23.37 -8.78 16.35
C VAL A 84 -24.60 -8.67 17.24
N ASN A 85 -25.44 -9.71 17.26
CA ASN A 85 -26.70 -9.75 18.00
C ASN A 85 -26.56 -10.30 19.43
N ASP A 86 -25.39 -10.79 19.83
CA ASP A 86 -25.20 -11.33 21.18
C ASP A 86 -25.26 -10.18 22.21
N PRO A 87 -26.25 -10.15 23.13
CA PRO A 87 -26.38 -9.10 24.14
C PRO A 87 -25.21 -9.10 25.14
N ASP A 88 -24.41 -10.17 25.13
CA ASP A 88 -23.27 -10.30 26.00
C ASP A 88 -21.94 -9.81 25.42
N VAL A 89 -21.86 -9.59 24.12
CA VAL A 89 -20.67 -8.97 23.50
C VAL A 89 -20.69 -7.46 23.79
N ASP A 90 -19.66 -6.93 24.43
CA ASP A 90 -19.58 -5.50 24.77
C ASP A 90 -18.78 -4.69 23.73
N ALA A 91 -17.84 -5.33 23.01
CA ALA A 91 -17.07 -4.75 21.91
C ALA A 91 -16.67 -5.81 20.87
N VAL A 92 -16.44 -5.40 19.62
CA VAL A 92 -16.08 -6.30 18.52
C VAL A 92 -14.73 -5.93 17.93
N TYR A 93 -13.86 -6.94 17.78
CA TYR A 93 -12.64 -6.86 16.97
C TYR A 93 -12.88 -7.55 15.61
N ILE A 94 -12.69 -6.81 14.52
CA ILE A 94 -12.92 -7.29 13.15
C ILE A 94 -11.58 -7.57 12.48
N SER A 95 -11.36 -8.80 12.04
CA SER A 95 -10.11 -9.29 11.45
C SER A 95 -10.32 -10.22 10.25
N VAL A 96 -11.41 -9.98 9.53
CA VAL A 96 -11.71 -10.63 8.25
C VAL A 96 -10.84 -10.04 7.14
N PRO A 97 -10.80 -10.61 5.92
CA PRO A 97 -10.14 -9.96 4.79
C PRO A 97 -10.71 -8.55 4.53
N HIS A 98 -9.85 -7.66 4.01
CA HIS A 98 -10.15 -6.22 3.85
C HIS A 98 -11.52 -5.92 3.24
N ALA A 99 -11.90 -6.65 2.17
CA ALA A 99 -13.15 -6.44 1.44
C ALA A 99 -14.43 -6.63 2.29
N TYR A 100 -14.32 -7.26 3.46
CA TYR A 100 -15.46 -7.50 4.34
C TYR A 100 -15.48 -6.55 5.55
N HIS A 101 -14.50 -5.65 5.72
CA HIS A 101 -14.46 -4.75 6.87
C HIS A 101 -15.69 -3.85 6.93
N LYS A 102 -15.98 -3.09 5.85
CA LYS A 102 -17.09 -2.13 5.80
C LYS A 102 -18.42 -2.74 6.24
N GLU A 103 -18.77 -3.89 5.67
CA GLU A 103 -20.01 -4.60 5.97
C GLU A 103 -20.13 -4.89 7.47
N TRP A 104 -19.11 -5.52 8.07
CA TRP A 104 -19.18 -5.92 9.47
C TRP A 104 -19.00 -4.75 10.45
N ILE A 105 -18.27 -3.69 10.06
CA ILE A 105 -18.25 -2.44 10.81
C ILE A 105 -19.67 -1.88 10.90
N ILE A 106 -20.34 -1.67 9.76
CA ILE A 106 -21.67 -1.06 9.70
C ILE A 106 -22.69 -1.87 10.49
N GLN A 107 -22.67 -3.21 10.38
CA GLN A 107 -23.59 -4.08 11.12
C GLN A 107 -23.37 -4.00 12.64
N CYS A 108 -22.11 -4.02 13.10
CA CYS A 108 -21.79 -3.85 14.52
C CYS A 108 -22.24 -2.47 15.05
N LEU A 109 -21.96 -1.40 14.31
CA LEU A 109 -22.34 -0.04 14.71
C LEU A 109 -23.86 0.12 14.82
N LYS A 110 -24.63 -0.45 13.88
CA LYS A 110 -26.10 -0.45 13.92
C LYS A 110 -26.65 -1.24 15.09
N ALA A 111 -25.96 -2.30 15.51
CA ALA A 111 -26.30 -3.08 16.71
C ALA A 111 -25.82 -2.45 18.03
N GLY A 112 -25.22 -1.26 17.99
CA GLY A 112 -24.75 -0.55 19.19
C GLY A 112 -23.42 -1.07 19.73
N LYS A 113 -22.65 -1.85 18.97
CA LYS A 113 -21.39 -2.47 19.40
C LYS A 113 -20.19 -1.60 19.00
N PRO A 114 -19.36 -1.13 19.94
CA PRO A 114 -18.06 -0.54 19.64
C PRO A 114 -17.20 -1.47 18.77
N VAL A 115 -16.52 -0.90 17.77
CA VAL A 115 -15.71 -1.64 16.79
C VAL A 115 -14.26 -1.20 16.81
N LEU A 116 -13.35 -2.15 16.97
CA LEU A 116 -11.95 -2.04 16.61
C LEU A 116 -11.71 -2.91 15.37
N CYS A 117 -11.47 -2.29 14.21
CA CYS A 117 -11.34 -3.02 12.94
C CYS A 117 -9.90 -3.02 12.46
N GLU A 118 -9.41 -4.15 11.95
CA GLU A 118 -8.10 -4.22 11.29
C GLU A 118 -7.96 -3.22 10.13
N LYS A 119 -6.71 -2.85 9.89
CA LYS A 119 -6.29 -1.99 8.79
C LYS A 119 -6.31 -2.75 7.44
N PRO A 120 -6.48 -2.05 6.31
CA PRO A 120 -7.06 -0.71 6.23
C PRO A 120 -8.53 -0.76 6.64
N LEU A 121 -9.06 0.32 7.21
CA LEU A 121 -10.45 0.36 7.71
C LEU A 121 -11.46 -0.05 6.62
N CYS A 122 -11.27 0.46 5.40
CA CYS A 122 -12.05 0.12 4.21
C CYS A 122 -11.15 0.13 2.96
N LEU A 123 -11.69 -0.23 1.80
CA LEU A 123 -10.93 -0.32 0.55
C LEU A 123 -10.72 1.04 -0.15
N SER A 124 -11.49 2.08 0.21
CA SER A 124 -11.41 3.41 -0.39
C SER A 124 -11.87 4.51 0.56
N GLU A 125 -11.57 5.77 0.22
CA GLU A 125 -12.05 6.95 0.92
C GLU A 125 -13.59 7.00 1.00
N GLU A 126 -14.27 6.64 -0.10
CA GLU A 126 -15.74 6.63 -0.18
C GLU A 126 -16.35 5.64 0.83
N GLU A 127 -15.76 4.46 0.95
CA GLU A 127 -16.20 3.48 1.93
C GLU A 127 -15.95 3.92 3.38
N VAL A 128 -14.85 4.63 3.64
CA VAL A 128 -14.60 5.23 4.95
C VAL A 128 -15.64 6.32 5.25
N ASP A 129 -16.07 7.09 4.26
CA ASP A 129 -17.15 8.08 4.41
C ASP A 129 -18.49 7.42 4.79
N GLU A 130 -18.83 6.27 4.20
CA GLU A 130 -20.00 5.47 4.59
C GLU A 130 -19.91 5.05 6.08
N VAL A 131 -18.75 4.55 6.51
CA VAL A 131 -18.50 4.15 7.90
C VAL A 131 -18.61 5.35 8.86
N ILE A 132 -18.04 6.50 8.49
CA ILE A 132 -18.13 7.74 9.26
C ILE A 132 -19.60 8.16 9.42
N ALA A 133 -20.39 8.11 8.35
CA ALA A 133 -21.80 8.45 8.39
C ALA A 133 -22.57 7.57 9.38
N VAL A 134 -22.36 6.24 9.34
CA VAL A 134 -23.00 5.30 10.26
C VAL A 134 -22.52 5.50 11.70
N SER A 135 -21.21 5.65 11.93
CA SER A 135 -20.66 5.88 13.27
C SER A 135 -21.22 7.15 13.92
N ARG A 136 -21.35 8.24 13.14
CA ARG A 136 -21.98 9.49 13.60
C ARG A 136 -23.47 9.34 13.86
N GLN A 137 -24.18 8.61 13.00
CA GLN A 137 -25.62 8.37 13.16
C GLN A 137 -25.94 7.55 14.42
N THR A 138 -25.15 6.51 14.70
CA THR A 138 -25.38 5.62 15.86
C THR A 138 -24.75 6.16 17.13
N GLY A 139 -23.75 7.05 17.02
CA GLY A 139 -22.96 7.53 18.16
C GLY A 139 -22.18 6.39 18.82
N VAL A 140 -21.75 5.39 18.05
CA VAL A 140 -20.99 4.22 18.53
C VAL A 140 -19.54 4.36 18.11
N LEU A 141 -18.63 4.01 19.03
CA LEU A 141 -17.19 4.08 18.81
C LEU A 141 -16.77 3.14 17.67
N CYS A 142 -16.07 3.70 16.68
CA CYS A 142 -15.38 2.97 15.63
C CYS A 142 -13.92 3.44 15.61
N MET A 143 -12.98 2.51 15.54
CA MET A 143 -11.55 2.82 15.45
C MET A 143 -10.86 1.83 14.50
N GLU A 144 -10.02 2.36 13.62
CA GLU A 144 -9.09 1.55 12.84
C GLU A 144 -7.91 1.09 13.72
N ALA A 145 -7.54 -0.17 13.61
CA ALA A 145 -6.44 -0.80 14.33
C ALA A 145 -5.09 -0.48 13.67
N LEU A 146 -4.74 0.81 13.61
CA LEU A 146 -3.47 1.29 13.09
C LEU A 146 -2.41 1.34 14.21
N LYS A 147 -2.02 0.15 14.67
CA LYS A 147 -1.19 -0.06 15.86
C LYS A 147 0.11 0.76 15.97
N THR A 148 0.67 1.19 14.83
CA THR A 148 1.92 1.97 14.76
C THR A 148 1.86 3.24 15.60
N ARG A 149 0.69 3.90 15.69
CA ARG A 149 0.53 5.14 16.46
C ARG A 149 0.50 4.94 17.97
N PHE A 150 0.46 3.68 18.42
CA PHE A 150 0.31 3.32 19.82
C PHE A 150 1.57 2.68 20.42
N VAL A 151 2.66 2.59 19.66
CA VAL A 151 3.94 2.14 20.21
C VAL A 151 4.69 3.31 20.88
N PRO A 152 5.43 3.08 21.98
CA PRO A 152 6.05 4.17 22.74
C PRO A 152 7.00 5.07 21.93
N LEU A 153 7.74 4.50 20.97
CA LEU A 153 8.65 5.29 20.14
C LEU A 153 7.92 6.33 19.29
N TYR A 154 6.70 6.04 18.84
CA TYR A 154 5.94 6.93 17.97
C TYR A 154 5.64 8.26 18.68
N ASP A 155 5.22 8.21 19.96
CA ASP A 155 5.01 9.40 20.79
C ASP A 155 6.32 10.18 21.05
N GLU A 156 7.44 9.47 21.21
CA GLU A 156 8.75 10.12 21.40
C GLU A 156 9.23 10.85 20.14
N ILE A 157 8.99 10.28 18.96
CA ILE A 157 9.25 10.92 17.67
C ILE A 157 8.39 12.19 17.53
N ARG A 158 7.09 12.09 17.81
CA ARG A 158 6.17 13.24 17.78
C ARG A 158 6.66 14.37 18.68
N LYS A 159 7.01 14.08 19.94
CA LYS A 159 7.57 15.07 20.88
C LYS A 159 8.87 15.67 20.39
N THR A 160 9.75 14.87 19.80
CA THR A 160 11.03 15.35 19.22
C THR A 160 10.81 16.36 18.10
N ILE A 161 9.81 16.12 17.26
CA ILE A 161 9.40 17.02 16.17
C ILE A 161 8.75 18.29 16.73
N GLU A 162 7.82 18.16 17.69
CA GLU A 162 7.15 19.29 18.36
C GLU A 162 8.15 20.23 19.06
N ASN A 163 9.22 19.68 19.62
CA ASN A 163 10.33 20.43 20.21
C ASN A 163 11.20 21.18 19.17
N GLY A 164 10.91 21.03 17.88
CA GLY A 164 11.60 21.72 16.79
C GLY A 164 13.00 21.17 16.49
N THR A 165 13.33 19.97 16.96
CA THR A 165 14.67 19.35 16.82
C THR A 165 15.14 19.29 15.37
N ILE A 166 14.24 18.97 14.44
CA ILE A 166 14.51 18.94 12.99
C ILE A 166 13.88 20.11 12.22
N GLY A 167 13.34 21.12 12.91
CA GLY A 167 12.65 22.24 12.29
C GLY A 167 11.29 21.85 11.69
N LYS A 168 10.88 22.53 10.61
CA LYS A 168 9.61 22.26 9.92
C LYS A 168 9.80 21.05 8.99
N ILE A 169 8.87 20.10 9.01
CA ILE A 169 8.89 18.98 8.05
C ILE A 169 8.57 19.50 6.64
N VAL A 170 9.37 19.06 5.67
CA VAL A 170 9.30 19.45 4.26
C VAL A 170 9.18 18.25 3.33
N GLY A 171 9.31 17.03 3.86
CA GLY A 171 9.05 15.82 3.08
C GLY A 171 9.05 14.55 3.91
N VAL A 172 8.48 13.50 3.35
CA VAL A 172 8.34 12.18 3.98
C VAL A 172 8.63 11.10 2.94
N ASP A 173 9.65 10.27 3.19
CA ASP A 173 9.94 9.08 2.38
C ASP A 173 9.64 7.83 3.19
N THR A 174 8.89 6.89 2.62
CA THR A 174 8.49 5.65 3.30
C THR A 174 8.72 4.44 2.42
N SER A 175 9.17 3.34 3.03
CA SER A 175 9.41 2.06 2.35
C SER A 175 9.00 0.91 3.25
N LEU A 176 8.00 0.14 2.83
CA LEU A 176 7.60 -1.13 3.45
C LEU A 176 7.54 -2.25 2.40
N CYS A 177 8.72 -2.78 2.06
CA CYS A 177 8.85 -3.88 1.11
C CYS A 177 9.16 -5.19 1.82
N SER A 178 8.25 -6.15 1.68
CA SER A 178 8.37 -7.51 2.21
C SER A 178 8.51 -8.49 1.04
N LEU A 179 9.39 -9.49 1.17
CA LEU A 179 9.41 -10.61 0.21
C LEU A 179 8.42 -11.67 0.69
N ALA A 180 7.25 -11.72 0.05
CA ALA A 180 6.20 -12.71 0.30
C ALA A 180 6.40 -13.96 -0.57
N ASP A 181 5.82 -15.07 -0.12
CA ASP A 181 5.73 -16.29 -0.95
C ASP A 181 4.56 -16.15 -1.92
N LEU A 182 4.89 -15.75 -3.15
CA LEU A 182 3.91 -15.46 -4.20
C LEU A 182 3.30 -16.72 -4.83
N SER A 183 3.76 -17.92 -4.44
CA SER A 183 3.13 -19.19 -4.85
C SER A 183 1.82 -19.47 -4.10
N ARG A 184 1.58 -18.77 -2.99
CA ARG A 184 0.46 -18.97 -2.08
C ARG A 184 -0.76 -18.13 -2.48
N THR A 185 -1.45 -18.55 -3.52
CA THR A 185 -2.65 -17.85 -4.04
C THR A 185 -3.86 -17.89 -3.10
N ASP A 186 -3.81 -18.67 -2.02
CA ASP A 186 -4.86 -18.76 -0.99
C ASP A 186 -4.84 -17.60 0.02
N LEU A 187 -3.85 -16.72 -0.05
CA LEU A 187 -3.67 -15.60 0.89
C LEU A 187 -4.55 -14.41 0.49
N TYR A 188 -5.21 -13.81 1.48
CA TYR A 188 -6.18 -12.74 1.24
C TYR A 188 -5.58 -11.51 0.55
N TYR A 189 -4.31 -11.19 0.83
CA TYR A 189 -3.63 -10.04 0.24
C TYR A 189 -3.20 -10.28 -1.21
N LEU A 190 -3.35 -11.50 -1.74
CA LEU A 190 -3.21 -11.83 -3.15
C LEU A 190 -4.57 -12.01 -3.84
N ASN A 191 -5.66 -11.59 -3.20
CA ASN A 191 -7.00 -11.59 -3.80
C ASN A 191 -7.25 -10.26 -4.54
N PRO A 192 -7.65 -10.26 -5.82
CA PRO A 192 -7.90 -9.03 -6.58
C PRO A 192 -9.07 -8.18 -6.07
N THR A 193 -9.92 -8.71 -5.18
CA THR A 193 -11.11 -8.01 -4.65
C THR A 193 -10.79 -7.08 -3.48
N GLY A 194 -9.54 -7.02 -3.01
CA GLY A 194 -9.16 -6.17 -1.87
C GLY A 194 -7.79 -6.46 -1.25
N GLY A 195 -6.99 -7.30 -1.91
CA GLY A 195 -5.56 -7.47 -1.62
C GLY A 195 -4.71 -6.40 -2.29
N GLY A 196 -3.40 -6.62 -2.30
CA GLY A 196 -2.42 -5.66 -2.81
C GLY A 196 -1.43 -5.22 -1.75
N ALA A 197 -0.18 -5.00 -2.15
CA ALA A 197 0.86 -4.46 -1.30
C ALA A 197 0.50 -3.07 -0.78
N LEU A 198 -0.20 -2.25 -1.57
CA LEU A 198 -0.62 -0.91 -1.22
C LEU A 198 -1.65 -0.90 -0.10
N LEU A 199 -2.67 -1.76 -0.17
CA LEU A 199 -3.67 -1.86 0.90
C LEU A 199 -3.11 -2.51 2.16
N ASP A 200 -2.25 -3.53 2.02
CA ASP A 200 -1.75 -4.28 3.18
C ASP A 200 -0.55 -3.62 3.86
N GLU A 201 0.47 -3.21 3.11
CA GLU A 201 1.70 -2.60 3.63
C GLU A 201 1.69 -1.07 3.42
N GLY A 202 1.20 -0.59 2.28
CA GLY A 202 1.10 0.83 1.95
C GLY A 202 0.30 1.66 2.96
N ILE A 203 -0.69 1.08 3.64
CA ILE A 203 -1.45 1.75 4.71
C ILE A 203 -0.58 2.23 5.89
N TYR A 204 0.48 1.49 6.24
CA TYR A 204 1.42 1.94 7.29
C TYR A 204 2.25 3.14 6.82
N ASN A 205 2.60 3.17 5.54
CA ASN A 205 3.30 4.29 4.91
C ASN A 205 2.39 5.53 4.88
N ALA A 206 1.14 5.36 4.45
CA ALA A 206 0.12 6.41 4.46
C ALA A 206 -0.09 6.98 5.88
N GLY A 207 -0.05 6.15 6.91
CA GLY A 207 -0.12 6.58 8.31
C GLY A 207 0.94 7.62 8.68
N TRP A 208 2.21 7.42 8.27
CA TRP A 208 3.29 8.40 8.50
C TRP A 208 3.17 9.65 7.63
N ILE A 209 2.67 9.50 6.40
CA ILE A 209 2.45 10.62 5.48
C ILE A 209 1.33 11.52 6.02
N GLU A 210 0.23 10.93 6.50
CA GLU A 210 -0.94 11.63 7.04
C GLU A 210 -0.59 12.56 8.21
N ASP A 211 0.37 12.16 9.05
CA ASP A 211 0.78 12.96 10.22
C ASP A 211 1.48 14.28 9.86
N TYR A 212 2.16 14.33 8.71
CA TYR A 212 3.15 15.38 8.45
C TYR A 212 3.05 16.03 7.06
N ALA A 213 2.36 15.40 6.11
CA ALA A 213 2.14 15.93 4.78
C ALA A 213 0.86 16.78 4.72
N PRO A 214 0.77 17.74 3.80
CA PRO A 214 -0.48 18.41 3.48
C PRO A 214 -1.49 17.41 2.85
N HIS A 215 -2.78 17.78 2.84
CA HIS A 215 -3.84 16.84 2.47
C HIS A 215 -4.09 16.71 0.96
N ASP A 216 -3.71 17.69 0.13
CA ASP A 216 -4.03 17.75 -1.31
C ASP A 216 -2.82 17.34 -2.18
N LEU A 217 -2.16 16.25 -1.76
CA LEU A 217 -1.03 15.66 -2.46
C LEU A 217 -1.40 15.27 -3.90
N LYS A 218 -0.56 15.68 -4.85
CA LYS A 218 -0.69 15.32 -6.26
C LYS A 218 0.38 14.32 -6.65
N MET A 219 -0.03 13.22 -7.25
CA MET A 219 0.91 12.22 -7.76
C MET A 219 1.73 12.81 -8.92
N THR A 220 3.05 12.75 -8.80
CA THR A 220 4.01 13.23 -9.81
C THR A 220 4.60 12.09 -10.63
N SER A 221 4.78 10.92 -10.00
CA SER A 221 5.23 9.72 -10.69
C SER A 221 4.78 8.47 -9.95
N ILE A 222 4.59 7.39 -10.68
CA ILE A 222 4.31 6.07 -10.11
C ILE A 222 5.01 4.99 -10.93
N LYS A 223 5.53 4.00 -10.22
CA LYS A 223 5.99 2.72 -10.77
C LYS A 223 5.31 1.61 -9.96
N ALA A 224 4.57 0.73 -10.63
CA ALA A 224 3.85 -0.33 -9.92
C ALA A 224 3.86 -1.65 -10.69
N VAL A 225 4.06 -2.78 -10.01
CA VAL A 225 3.97 -4.13 -10.60
C VAL A 225 2.64 -4.74 -10.22
N TYR A 226 1.87 -5.19 -11.20
CA TYR A 226 0.70 -6.02 -10.99
C TYR A 226 0.91 -7.45 -11.44
N ARG A 227 0.10 -8.33 -10.86
CA ARG A 227 -0.14 -9.69 -11.34
C ARG A 227 -1.52 -10.13 -10.92
N ASP A 228 -2.29 -10.69 -11.85
CA ASP A 228 -3.62 -11.26 -11.58
C ASP A 228 -4.58 -10.27 -10.86
N GLY A 229 -4.50 -8.98 -11.20
CA GLY A 229 -5.34 -7.93 -10.62
C GLY A 229 -4.90 -7.44 -9.23
N VAL A 230 -3.68 -7.79 -8.79
CA VAL A 230 -3.13 -7.40 -7.49
C VAL A 230 -1.82 -6.63 -7.68
N ASP A 231 -1.66 -5.49 -7.01
CA ASP A 231 -0.37 -4.81 -6.94
C ASP A 231 0.59 -5.56 -6.02
N LEU A 232 1.75 -5.90 -6.57
CA LEU A 232 2.85 -6.55 -5.85
C LEU A 232 3.94 -5.56 -5.46
N TYR A 233 4.05 -4.45 -6.17
CA TYR A 233 5.01 -3.39 -5.91
C TYR A 233 4.39 -2.06 -6.27
N THR A 234 4.68 -1.04 -5.49
CA THR A 234 4.34 0.35 -5.80
C THR A 234 5.42 1.26 -5.25
N ASP A 235 5.87 2.19 -6.08
CA ASP A 235 6.76 3.31 -5.75
C ASP A 235 6.14 4.57 -6.34
N ALA A 236 5.54 5.38 -5.47
CA ALA A 236 4.80 6.57 -5.85
C ALA A 236 5.43 7.81 -5.23
N CYS A 237 5.63 8.84 -6.05
CA CYS A 237 6.00 10.17 -5.61
C CYS A 237 4.78 11.09 -5.70
N LEU A 238 4.57 11.88 -4.64
CA LEU A 238 3.55 12.91 -4.59
C LEU A 238 4.17 14.23 -4.14
N GLU A 239 3.53 15.33 -4.51
CA GLU A 239 3.95 16.65 -4.05
C GLU A 239 2.78 17.59 -3.81
N GLU A 240 3.02 18.58 -2.96
CA GLU A 240 2.16 19.75 -2.85
C GLU A 240 2.97 20.95 -2.35
N ASN A 241 2.91 22.08 -3.06
CA ASN A 241 3.55 23.34 -2.65
C ASN A 241 5.02 23.20 -2.22
N GLY A 242 5.77 22.32 -2.89
CA GLY A 242 7.18 22.02 -2.61
C GLY A 242 7.42 20.97 -1.51
N PHE A 243 6.37 20.50 -0.82
CA PHE A 243 6.44 19.34 0.05
C PHE A 243 6.52 18.07 -0.79
N ARG A 244 7.49 17.19 -0.52
CA ARG A 244 7.70 15.96 -1.30
C ARG A 244 7.38 14.72 -0.49
N VAL A 245 6.69 13.77 -1.10
CA VAL A 245 6.34 12.49 -0.52
C VAL A 245 6.80 11.37 -1.43
N ARG A 246 7.37 10.31 -0.86
CA ARG A 246 7.54 9.02 -1.51
C ARG A 246 6.92 7.91 -0.67
N LEU A 247 6.09 7.09 -1.31
CA LEU A 247 5.53 5.87 -0.74
C LEU A 247 6.00 4.68 -1.55
N GLU A 248 6.70 3.76 -0.91
CA GLU A 248 7.13 2.51 -1.52
C GLU A 248 6.64 1.30 -0.71
N CYS A 249 5.99 0.34 -1.37
CA CYS A 249 5.56 -0.90 -0.75
C CYS A 249 5.68 -2.09 -1.71
N ALA A 250 5.92 -3.29 -1.17
CA ALA A 250 6.09 -4.48 -2.00
C ALA A 250 5.83 -5.81 -1.30
N PHE A 251 5.50 -6.81 -2.12
CA PHE A 251 5.47 -8.24 -1.82
C PHE A 251 6.47 -9.07 -2.63
N ASP A 252 6.99 -8.54 -3.74
CA ASP A 252 7.89 -9.27 -4.66
C ASP A 252 9.38 -9.03 -4.39
N ARG A 253 9.71 -8.12 -3.46
CA ARG A 253 11.09 -7.73 -3.15
C ARG A 253 11.24 -7.34 -1.69
N LYS A 254 12.43 -7.57 -1.14
CA LYS A 254 12.78 -7.12 0.22
C LYS A 254 13.60 -5.83 0.13
N LYS A 255 13.21 -4.83 0.92
CA LYS A 255 13.97 -3.60 1.13
C LYS A 255 13.98 -3.26 2.62
N GLU A 256 14.85 -2.34 3.02
CA GLU A 256 14.81 -1.77 4.36
C GLU A 256 13.44 -1.14 4.64
N LYS A 257 12.86 -1.50 5.78
CA LYS A 257 11.56 -1.01 6.23
C LYS A 257 11.79 0.27 7.02
N LYS A 258 11.49 1.44 6.46
CA LYS A 258 11.73 2.71 7.15
C LYS A 258 10.82 3.85 6.71
N ALA A 259 10.65 4.83 7.60
CA ALA A 259 10.13 6.15 7.29
C ALA A 259 11.23 7.19 7.56
N VAL A 260 11.45 8.13 6.65
CA VAL A 260 12.39 9.24 6.79
C VAL A 260 11.60 10.54 6.76
N LEU A 261 11.63 11.24 7.89
CA LEU A 261 10.99 12.54 8.05
C LEU A 261 12.05 13.62 7.82
N HIS A 262 11.90 14.40 6.74
CA HIS A 262 12.84 15.45 6.35
C HIS A 262 12.39 16.78 6.91
N GLY A 263 13.24 17.41 7.72
CA GLY A 263 13.00 18.72 8.29
C GLY A 263 14.00 19.78 7.82
N THR A 264 13.65 21.05 7.96
CA THR A 264 14.52 22.17 7.58
C THR A 264 15.82 22.25 8.39
N LYS A 265 15.90 21.55 9.52
CA LYS A 265 17.05 21.52 10.42
C LYS A 265 17.51 20.10 10.74
N GLY A 266 17.18 19.09 9.93
CA GLY A 266 17.58 17.72 10.21
C GLY A 266 16.64 16.67 9.63
N SER A 267 16.81 15.42 10.07
CA SER A 267 15.93 14.32 9.69
C SER A 267 15.75 13.31 10.83
N ILE A 268 14.67 12.55 10.77
CA ILE A 268 14.44 11.38 11.62
C ILE A 268 14.24 10.17 10.71
N THR A 269 15.07 9.15 10.85
CA THR A 269 14.88 7.84 10.20
C THR A 269 14.31 6.86 11.20
N VAL A 270 13.08 6.41 10.98
CA VAL A 270 12.35 5.44 11.79
C VAL A 270 12.50 4.07 11.15
N TYR A 271 13.06 3.10 11.88
CA TYR A 271 13.26 1.73 11.38
C TYR A 271 12.06 0.84 11.74
N ASP A 272 11.78 -0.14 10.87
CA ASP A 272 10.60 -1.00 10.96
C ASP A 272 9.31 -0.18 11.11
N LEU A 273 9.07 0.75 10.18
CA LEU A 273 8.05 1.80 10.28
C LEU A 273 6.64 1.37 10.73
N HIS A 274 6.24 0.12 10.47
CA HIS A 274 4.95 -0.46 10.85
C HIS A 274 4.87 -0.90 12.33
N ARG A 275 6.02 -1.01 13.01
CA ARG A 275 6.18 -1.44 14.41
C ARG A 275 7.49 -0.90 15.03
N PRO A 276 7.72 0.41 15.03
CA PRO A 276 9.04 0.95 15.32
C PRO A 276 9.43 0.82 16.80
N VAL A 277 10.67 0.41 17.05
CA VAL A 277 11.33 0.44 18.38
C VAL A 277 12.65 1.21 18.35
N LYS A 278 13.10 1.60 17.15
CA LYS A 278 14.34 2.32 16.92
C LYS A 278 14.15 3.43 15.89
N ALA A 279 14.69 4.61 16.19
CA ALA A 279 14.83 5.71 15.25
C ALA A 279 16.21 6.36 15.38
N GLU A 280 16.65 7.02 14.33
CA GLU A 280 17.86 7.82 14.28
C GLU A 280 17.49 9.27 13.99
N VAL A 281 18.05 10.18 14.77
CA VAL A 281 17.85 11.62 14.61
C VAL A 281 19.16 12.27 14.21
N ILE A 282 19.14 13.08 13.15
CA ILE A 282 20.26 13.89 12.71
C ILE A 282 19.79 15.35 12.69
N SER A 283 20.40 16.20 13.51
CA SER A 283 20.09 17.64 13.54
C SER A 283 21.03 18.47 12.65
N HIS A 284 20.71 19.75 12.45
CA HIS A 284 21.45 20.68 11.58
C HIS A 284 22.92 20.91 11.99
N ASN A 285 23.26 20.67 13.25
CA ASN A 285 24.64 20.74 13.75
C ASN A 285 25.36 19.39 13.65
N GLU A 286 24.85 18.49 12.79
CA GLU A 286 25.33 17.10 12.62
C GLU A 286 25.31 16.24 13.89
N HIS A 287 24.69 16.74 14.97
CA HIS A 287 24.48 15.94 16.17
C HIS A 287 23.52 14.81 15.84
N ARG A 288 24.04 13.58 15.94
CA ARG A 288 23.35 12.32 15.63
C ARG A 288 23.16 11.51 16.90
N TYR A 289 21.94 11.03 17.13
CA TYR A 289 21.65 10.12 18.23
C TYR A 289 20.58 9.11 17.84
N ILE A 290 20.56 7.99 18.57
CA ILE A 290 19.58 6.92 18.39
C ILE A 290 18.54 7.01 19.50
N MET A 291 17.27 6.90 19.12
CA MET A 291 16.14 6.71 20.03
C MET A 291 15.76 5.23 20.01
N GLU A 292 15.77 4.59 21.17
CA GLU A 292 15.27 3.21 21.32
C GLU A 292 14.23 3.18 22.43
N LYS A 293 13.03 2.70 22.09
CA LYS A 293 11.93 2.49 23.04
C LYS A 293 11.27 1.15 22.78
N PRO A 294 11.37 0.20 23.73
CA PRO A 294 10.69 -1.08 23.60
C PRO A 294 9.17 -0.90 23.73
N TYR A 295 8.42 -1.91 23.29
CA TYR A 295 7.00 -2.00 23.57
C TYR A 295 6.75 -2.22 25.07
N VAL A 296 5.56 -1.86 25.54
CA VAL A 296 5.15 -2.16 26.93
C VAL A 296 4.99 -3.67 27.12
N TYR A 297 4.32 -4.34 26.18
CA TYR A 297 4.21 -5.80 26.12
C TYR A 297 4.49 -6.29 24.69
N ASP A 298 3.70 -5.81 23.74
CA ASP A 298 3.86 -6.06 22.31
C ASP A 298 3.37 -4.85 21.49
N ASP A 299 3.40 -4.97 20.15
CA ASP A 299 2.97 -3.94 19.21
C ASP A 299 1.44 -3.79 19.10
N PHE A 300 0.63 -4.62 19.76
CA PHE A 300 -0.84 -4.57 19.76
C PHE A 300 -1.41 -3.98 21.05
N TYR A 301 -0.76 -4.16 22.18
CA TYR A 301 -1.29 -3.78 23.49
C TYR A 301 -1.75 -2.32 23.54
N GLY A 302 -0.95 -1.37 23.03
CA GLY A 302 -1.25 0.06 23.13
C GLY A 302 -2.60 0.46 22.49
N GLN A 303 -2.93 -0.10 21.31
CA GLN A 303 -4.20 0.20 20.64
C GLN A 303 -5.40 -0.44 21.35
N ILE A 304 -5.22 -1.63 21.92
CA ILE A 304 -6.27 -2.32 22.67
C ILE A 304 -6.56 -1.54 23.95
N HIS A 305 -5.51 -1.20 24.70
CA HIS A 305 -5.61 -0.41 25.92
C HIS A 305 -6.30 0.92 25.67
N HIS A 306 -5.87 1.65 24.64
CA HIS A 306 -6.50 2.91 24.24
C HIS A 306 -8.00 2.76 23.94
N PHE A 307 -8.36 1.76 23.13
CA PHE A 307 -9.75 1.50 22.77
C PHE A 307 -10.62 1.18 24.00
N VAL A 308 -10.10 0.39 24.94
CA VAL A 308 -10.77 0.10 26.21
C VAL A 308 -10.99 1.39 27.01
N GLN A 309 -10.00 2.26 27.11
CA GLN A 309 -10.15 3.55 27.80
C GLN A 309 -11.22 4.43 27.15
N LEU A 310 -11.29 4.48 25.81
CA LEU A 310 -12.34 5.21 25.10
C LEU A 310 -13.74 4.70 25.47
N ILE A 311 -13.95 3.38 25.52
CA ILE A 311 -15.23 2.78 25.95
C ILE A 311 -15.56 3.19 27.39
N ARG A 312 -14.61 3.08 28.32
CA ARG A 312 -14.83 3.41 29.75
C ARG A 312 -15.19 4.87 29.96
N GLN A 313 -14.58 5.75 29.18
CA GLN A 313 -14.82 7.18 29.19
C GLN A 313 -16.09 7.57 28.39
N GLY A 314 -16.73 6.63 27.68
CA GLY A 314 -17.89 6.90 26.85
C GLY A 314 -17.57 7.73 25.61
N ARG A 315 -16.31 7.74 25.17
CA ARG A 315 -15.84 8.46 23.97
C ARG A 315 -16.35 7.74 22.72
N LYS A 316 -16.67 8.52 21.70
CA LYS A 316 -17.24 8.03 20.44
C LYS A 316 -16.24 8.02 19.29
N GLU A 317 -15.06 8.57 19.55
CA GLU A 317 -13.97 8.68 18.59
C GLU A 317 -12.65 8.71 19.35
N SER A 318 -11.61 8.17 18.73
CA SER A 318 -10.24 8.23 19.24
C SER A 318 -9.63 9.60 18.96
N ASP A 319 -8.85 10.12 19.90
CA ASP A 319 -7.98 11.29 19.74
C ASP A 319 -6.63 10.97 19.07
N VAL A 320 -6.21 9.69 19.05
CA VAL A 320 -5.00 9.22 18.33
C VAL A 320 -5.27 8.86 16.87
N VAL A 321 -6.32 8.07 16.61
CA VAL A 321 -6.79 7.69 15.27
C VAL A 321 -8.27 8.07 15.10
N PRO A 322 -8.62 9.37 15.03
CA PRO A 322 -9.97 9.78 14.65
C PRO A 322 -10.30 9.27 13.24
N LEU A 323 -11.57 9.12 12.88
CA LEU A 323 -11.93 8.56 11.58
C LEU A 323 -11.47 9.44 10.40
N SER A 324 -11.19 10.72 10.64
CA SER A 324 -10.54 11.59 9.67
C SER A 324 -9.14 11.13 9.28
N VAL A 325 -8.37 10.53 10.21
CA VAL A 325 -7.05 9.93 9.91
C VAL A 325 -7.23 8.76 8.96
N SER A 326 -8.14 7.83 9.27
CA SER A 326 -8.46 6.68 8.40
C SER A 326 -8.90 7.13 7.01
N LYS A 327 -9.72 8.18 6.94
CA LYS A 327 -10.15 8.79 5.67
C LYS A 327 -8.98 9.37 4.88
N ASN A 328 -8.11 10.14 5.54
CA ASN A 328 -6.95 10.75 4.90
C ASN A 328 -5.95 9.71 4.39
N CYS A 329 -5.68 8.66 5.18
CA CYS A 329 -4.89 7.51 4.74
C CYS A 329 -5.50 6.87 3.49
N ALA A 330 -6.82 6.59 3.50
CA ALA A 330 -7.51 6.02 2.35
C ALA A 330 -7.43 6.93 1.12
N ARG A 331 -7.54 8.26 1.28
CA ARG A 331 -7.36 9.24 0.19
C ARG A 331 -5.96 9.18 -0.42
N ILE A 332 -4.91 9.05 0.40
CA ILE A 332 -3.53 8.90 -0.08
C ILE A 332 -3.41 7.64 -0.93
N LEU A 333 -3.92 6.51 -0.42
CA LEU A 333 -3.90 5.25 -1.17
C LEU A 333 -4.72 5.35 -2.46
N ASP A 334 -5.92 5.93 -2.44
CA ASP A 334 -6.75 6.12 -3.63
C ASP A 334 -6.11 7.04 -4.66
N THR A 335 -5.39 8.07 -4.22
CA THR A 335 -4.62 8.96 -5.11
C THR A 335 -3.53 8.18 -5.84
N ILE A 336 -2.82 7.30 -5.13
CA ILE A 336 -1.84 6.39 -5.73
C ILE A 336 -2.53 5.37 -6.64
N ARG A 337 -3.70 4.84 -6.24
CA ARG A 337 -4.44 3.86 -7.02
C ARG A 337 -4.95 4.38 -8.36
N LYS A 338 -5.30 5.67 -8.44
CA LYS A 338 -5.62 6.32 -9.72
C LYS A 338 -4.44 6.26 -10.69
N GLY A 339 -3.23 6.20 -10.17
CA GLY A 339 -2.01 5.97 -10.92
C GLY A 339 -1.83 4.56 -11.45
N TYR A 340 -2.75 3.63 -11.20
CA TYR A 340 -2.72 2.25 -11.73
C TYR A 340 -3.54 2.05 -13.02
N SER A 341 -4.28 3.08 -13.46
CA SER A 341 -5.07 3.04 -14.71
C SER A 341 -4.64 4.13 -15.70
N TYR A 342 -4.44 3.76 -16.97
CA TYR A 342 -4.09 4.71 -18.02
C TYR A 342 -5.30 5.52 -18.45
N ASP A 343 -5.08 6.81 -18.72
CA ASP A 343 -6.06 7.72 -19.28
C ASP A 343 -5.58 8.25 -20.65
N GLU A 344 -6.36 9.13 -21.26
CA GLU A 344 -5.99 9.77 -22.54
C GLU A 344 -4.71 10.59 -22.44
N LYS A 345 -4.36 11.12 -21.25
CA LYS A 345 -3.13 11.90 -21.06
C LYS A 345 -1.90 11.01 -21.15
N ALA A 346 -1.99 9.76 -20.70
CA ALA A 346 -0.91 8.79 -20.89
C ALA A 346 -0.64 8.53 -22.38
N VAL A 347 -1.70 8.37 -23.18
CA VAL A 347 -1.58 8.23 -24.65
C VAL A 347 -0.89 9.45 -25.27
N GLN A 348 -1.37 10.66 -24.94
CA GLN A 348 -0.80 11.92 -25.42
C GLN A 348 0.67 12.13 -25.01
N LEU A 349 1.05 11.66 -23.81
CA LEU A 349 2.43 11.74 -23.34
C LEU A 349 3.38 10.89 -24.20
N LEU A 350 2.96 9.69 -24.62
CA LEU A 350 3.75 8.84 -25.49
C LEU A 350 3.89 9.42 -26.90
N GLU A 351 2.83 10.04 -27.43
CA GLU A 351 2.88 10.80 -28.70
C GLU A 351 3.91 11.92 -28.60
N ARG A 352 3.86 12.70 -27.52
CA ARG A 352 4.80 13.79 -27.28
C ARG A 352 6.25 13.31 -27.14
N GLN A 353 6.49 12.17 -26.50
CA GLN A 353 7.83 11.56 -26.45
C GLN A 353 8.36 11.28 -27.86
N GLU A 354 7.53 10.69 -28.73
CA GLU A 354 7.88 10.41 -30.12
C GLU A 354 8.06 11.67 -30.99
N GLU A 355 7.33 12.75 -30.69
CA GLU A 355 7.50 14.06 -31.33
C GLU A 355 8.81 14.73 -30.92
N VAL A 356 9.15 14.70 -29.63
CA VAL A 356 10.36 15.33 -29.10
C VAL A 356 11.61 14.55 -29.49
N LEU A 357 11.57 13.22 -29.48
CA LEU A 357 12.74 12.35 -29.67
C LEU A 357 12.95 11.93 -31.13
N GLN A 358 12.99 12.92 -32.03
CA GLN A 358 13.28 12.71 -33.45
C GLN A 358 14.69 13.11 -33.85
N TYR A 359 15.25 12.35 -34.79
CA TYR A 359 16.55 12.64 -35.38
C TYR A 359 16.41 13.60 -36.56
N ALA A 360 17.39 14.50 -36.72
CA ALA A 360 17.53 15.29 -37.95
C ALA A 360 18.12 14.43 -39.10
N SER A 361 18.99 13.49 -38.73
CA SER A 361 19.54 12.43 -39.59
C SER A 361 19.84 11.20 -38.74
N PHE A 362 19.66 10.01 -39.33
CA PHE A 362 19.97 8.74 -38.67
C PHE A 362 20.53 7.76 -39.70
N ASP A 363 21.74 7.28 -39.45
CA ASP A 363 22.49 6.36 -40.27
C ASP A 363 22.99 5.17 -39.42
N TYR A 364 23.85 4.33 -40.00
CA TYR A 364 24.43 3.19 -39.28
C TYR A 364 25.23 3.62 -38.03
N ASN A 365 25.93 4.75 -38.08
CA ASN A 365 26.67 5.27 -36.93
C ASN A 365 25.72 5.74 -35.82
N GLY A 366 24.61 6.40 -36.20
CA GLY A 366 23.54 6.77 -35.29
C GLY A 366 22.90 5.55 -34.62
N ALA A 367 22.62 4.49 -35.41
CA ALA A 367 22.11 3.23 -34.90
C ALA A 367 23.08 2.57 -33.91
N TRP A 368 24.38 2.53 -34.23
CA TRP A 368 25.38 1.97 -33.32
C TRP A 368 25.53 2.78 -32.04
N MET A 369 25.51 4.12 -32.13
CA MET A 369 25.57 4.98 -30.96
C MET A 369 24.36 4.78 -30.04
N LEU A 370 23.15 4.65 -30.61
CA LEU A 370 21.94 4.33 -29.85
C LEU A 370 22.07 3.00 -29.10
N VAL A 371 22.45 1.93 -29.81
CA VAL A 371 22.64 0.60 -29.20
C VAL A 371 23.70 0.64 -28.10
N LYS A 372 24.83 1.30 -28.34
CA LYS A 372 25.90 1.44 -27.35
C LYS A 372 25.42 2.19 -26.10
N THR A 373 24.71 3.30 -26.25
CA THR A 373 24.18 4.06 -25.11
C THR A 373 23.16 3.25 -24.31
N ILE A 374 22.29 2.46 -24.97
CA ILE A 374 21.38 1.53 -24.29
C ILE A 374 22.15 0.50 -23.47
N LEU A 375 23.20 -0.12 -24.04
CA LEU A 375 24.03 -1.10 -23.33
C LEU A 375 24.83 -0.47 -22.18
N ASP A 376 25.26 0.78 -22.31
CA ASP A 376 25.93 1.51 -21.23
C ASP A 376 24.97 1.81 -20.07
N LEU A 377 23.74 2.24 -20.37
CA LEU A 377 22.68 2.45 -19.37
C LEU A 377 22.22 1.15 -18.71
N GLN A 378 22.27 0.02 -19.44
CA GLN A 378 21.86 -1.28 -18.93
C GLN A 378 22.70 -1.71 -17.73
N LYS A 379 23.94 -1.23 -17.58
CA LYS A 379 24.83 -1.54 -16.44
C LYS A 379 24.23 -1.14 -15.09
N ASP A 380 23.30 -0.19 -15.08
CA ASP A 380 22.56 0.21 -13.87
C ASP A 380 21.42 -0.76 -13.52
N TYR A 381 21.18 -1.76 -14.38
CA TYR A 381 20.16 -2.80 -14.21
C TYR A 381 20.84 -4.16 -14.05
N ASP A 382 20.40 -4.94 -13.06
CA ASP A 382 20.92 -6.28 -12.76
C ASP A 382 20.37 -7.36 -13.72
N ARG A 383 20.32 -7.06 -15.04
CA ARG A 383 19.71 -7.92 -16.07
C ARG A 383 20.33 -7.71 -17.45
N ASN A 384 20.62 -8.82 -18.14
CA ASN A 384 20.99 -8.85 -19.55
C ASN A 384 19.81 -8.54 -20.48
N ILE A 385 20.09 -7.83 -21.57
CA ILE A 385 19.14 -7.42 -22.60
C ILE A 385 19.56 -7.87 -24.01
N SER A 386 18.59 -7.83 -24.92
CA SER A 386 18.75 -7.98 -26.36
C SER A 386 18.31 -6.67 -27.02
N VAL A 387 19.10 -6.17 -27.98
CA VAL A 387 18.83 -4.91 -28.67
C VAL A 387 19.00 -5.11 -30.17
N SER A 388 18.03 -4.64 -30.96
CA SER A 388 18.11 -4.64 -32.42
C SER A 388 17.60 -3.33 -33.01
N VAL A 389 18.17 -2.93 -34.15
CA VAL A 389 17.71 -1.80 -34.96
C VAL A 389 17.35 -2.30 -36.36
N PHE A 390 16.15 -1.98 -36.81
CA PHE A 390 15.62 -2.35 -38.11
C PHE A 390 15.51 -1.11 -39.01
N ASP A 391 15.92 -1.23 -40.27
CA ASP A 391 15.55 -0.32 -41.35
C ASP A 391 14.20 -0.77 -41.92
N GLU A 392 13.18 0.07 -41.74
CA GLU A 392 11.81 -0.25 -42.11
C GLU A 392 11.53 -0.06 -43.60
N ASP A 393 12.31 0.75 -44.31
CA ASP A 393 12.19 0.88 -45.76
C ASP A 393 12.76 -0.37 -46.46
N GLN A 394 13.89 -0.90 -45.93
CA GLN A 394 14.57 -2.08 -46.48
C GLN A 394 14.11 -3.41 -45.88
N GLN A 395 13.32 -3.37 -44.80
CA GLN A 395 12.95 -4.54 -44.00
C GLN A 395 14.17 -5.34 -43.54
N LEU A 396 15.25 -4.64 -43.17
CA LEU A 396 16.54 -5.23 -42.81
C LEU A 396 16.88 -4.93 -41.36
N GLU A 397 17.31 -5.95 -40.61
CA GLU A 397 17.94 -5.73 -39.31
C GLU A 397 19.38 -5.29 -39.50
N ILE A 398 19.66 -4.02 -39.20
CA ILE A 398 20.97 -3.40 -39.45
C ILE A 398 21.93 -3.60 -38.27
N ILE A 399 21.42 -3.76 -37.04
CA ILE A 399 22.23 -4.05 -35.85
C ILE A 399 21.47 -5.05 -34.98
N ARG A 400 22.20 -6.05 -34.46
CA ARG A 400 21.72 -7.00 -33.46
C ARG A 400 22.79 -7.21 -32.38
N VAL A 401 22.40 -7.08 -31.12
CA VAL A 401 23.23 -7.43 -29.96
C VAL A 401 22.43 -8.33 -29.02
N LEU A 402 22.99 -9.51 -28.71
CA LEU A 402 22.42 -10.49 -27.78
C LEU A 402 23.40 -10.73 -26.64
N GLN A 403 23.04 -10.40 -25.41
CA GLN A 403 23.83 -10.74 -24.21
C GLN A 403 23.48 -12.16 -23.70
N ASP A 404 24.45 -12.83 -23.06
CA ASP A 404 24.39 -14.26 -22.72
C ASP A 404 23.14 -14.68 -21.91
N GLY A 405 22.64 -15.90 -22.21
CA GLY A 405 21.56 -16.58 -21.48
C GLY A 405 20.14 -16.41 -22.05
N LYS A 406 19.96 -15.70 -23.17
CA LYS A 406 18.64 -15.48 -23.79
C LYS A 406 18.73 -15.47 -25.31
N THR A 407 18.05 -16.37 -26.01
CA THR A 407 18.20 -16.48 -27.47
C THR A 407 16.91 -16.65 -28.26
N GLU A 408 15.98 -17.55 -27.94
CA GLU A 408 14.78 -17.73 -28.79
C GLU A 408 13.54 -16.93 -28.31
N ALA A 409 13.24 -16.99 -27.01
CA ALA A 409 12.08 -16.29 -26.44
C ALA A 409 12.21 -14.75 -26.55
N ASN A 410 13.40 -14.20 -26.31
CA ASN A 410 13.66 -12.76 -26.43
C ASN A 410 13.47 -12.26 -27.86
N LEU A 411 13.96 -12.99 -28.85
CA LEU A 411 13.77 -12.64 -30.26
C LEU A 411 12.28 -12.65 -30.63
N LYS A 412 11.52 -13.65 -30.15
CA LYS A 412 10.07 -13.69 -30.31
C LYS A 412 9.40 -12.45 -29.71
N TYR A 413 9.78 -12.05 -28.49
CA TYR A 413 9.26 -10.83 -27.86
C TYR A 413 9.63 -9.57 -28.64
N MET A 414 10.88 -9.41 -29.07
CA MET A 414 11.31 -8.24 -29.86
C MET A 414 10.53 -8.12 -31.17
N ASN A 415 10.34 -9.24 -31.88
CA ASN A 415 9.53 -9.28 -33.11
C ASN A 415 8.06 -8.94 -32.84
N GLY A 416 7.47 -9.45 -31.76
CA GLY A 416 6.12 -9.11 -31.33
C GLY A 416 5.97 -7.61 -31.02
N LYS A 417 6.92 -7.02 -30.27
CA LYS A 417 6.93 -5.59 -29.96
C LYS A 417 7.04 -4.73 -31.22
N ARG A 418 7.96 -5.08 -32.14
CA ARG A 418 8.09 -4.40 -33.44
C ARG A 418 6.81 -4.48 -34.25
N SER A 419 6.18 -5.65 -34.30
CA SER A 419 4.91 -5.86 -35.02
C SER A 419 3.80 -4.98 -34.43
N SER A 420 3.68 -4.93 -33.10
CA SER A 420 2.75 -4.03 -32.41
C SER A 420 3.00 -2.57 -32.78
N ALA A 421 4.27 -2.12 -32.72
CA ALA A 421 4.64 -0.77 -33.08
C ALA A 421 4.24 -0.43 -34.53
N ILE A 422 4.61 -1.27 -35.50
CA ILE A 422 4.31 -1.06 -36.92
C ILE A 422 2.79 -0.99 -37.13
N SER A 423 2.04 -1.87 -36.47
CA SER A 423 0.58 -1.93 -36.62
C SER A 423 -0.14 -0.69 -36.10
N CYS A 424 0.35 -0.09 -35.01
CA CYS A 424 -0.29 1.10 -34.42
C CYS A 424 0.27 2.41 -34.95
N GLY A 425 1.39 2.40 -35.70
CA GLY A 425 2.04 3.63 -36.16
C GLY A 425 2.88 4.35 -35.10
N HIS A 426 3.04 3.76 -33.91
CA HIS A 426 3.67 4.33 -32.72
C HIS A 426 4.56 3.29 -32.01
N SER A 427 5.10 3.61 -30.83
CA SER A 427 5.82 2.66 -29.99
C SER A 427 4.94 1.49 -29.51
N SER A 428 5.56 0.37 -29.15
CA SER A 428 4.81 -0.78 -28.62
C SER A 428 4.13 -0.47 -27.28
N LEU A 429 4.70 0.45 -26.49
CA LEU A 429 4.07 0.93 -25.26
C LEU A 429 2.82 1.74 -25.56
N TYR A 430 2.84 2.59 -26.60
CA TYR A 430 1.65 3.31 -27.05
C TYR A 430 0.53 2.35 -27.43
N ALA A 431 0.82 1.32 -28.23
CA ALA A 431 -0.17 0.34 -28.65
C ALA A 431 -0.90 -0.29 -27.44
N TYR A 432 -0.11 -0.65 -26.43
CA TYR A 432 -0.62 -1.23 -25.19
C TYR A 432 -1.49 -0.23 -24.40
N VAL A 433 -0.97 0.97 -24.15
CA VAL A 433 -1.65 2.01 -23.37
C VAL A 433 -2.95 2.44 -24.06
N ALA A 434 -2.93 2.68 -25.37
CA ALA A 434 -4.12 3.05 -26.14
C ALA A 434 -5.20 1.96 -26.12
N ALA A 435 -4.81 0.67 -26.19
CA ALA A 435 -5.75 -0.44 -26.08
C ALA A 435 -6.44 -0.48 -24.70
N VAL A 436 -5.65 -0.37 -23.62
CA VAL A 436 -6.16 -0.37 -22.25
C VAL A 436 -7.07 0.84 -21.99
N THR A 437 -6.66 2.04 -22.41
CA THR A 437 -7.48 3.26 -22.28
C THR A 437 -8.79 3.16 -23.08
N SER A 438 -8.80 2.42 -24.19
CA SER A 438 -9.99 2.19 -25.01
C SER A 438 -10.86 1.01 -24.53
N GLY A 439 -10.60 0.46 -23.33
CA GLY A 439 -11.36 -0.65 -22.76
C GLY A 439 -11.12 -2.02 -23.43
N HIS A 440 -10.10 -2.14 -24.29
CA HIS A 440 -9.74 -3.39 -24.92
C HIS A 440 -8.67 -4.11 -24.09
N GLN A 441 -8.88 -5.41 -23.82
CA GLN A 441 -7.79 -6.22 -23.28
C GLN A 441 -6.79 -6.54 -24.40
N PRO A 442 -5.51 -6.19 -24.23
CA PRO A 442 -4.50 -6.57 -25.20
C PRO A 442 -4.41 -8.10 -25.31
N VAL A 443 -4.61 -8.63 -26.52
CA VAL A 443 -4.59 -10.08 -26.77
C VAL A 443 -3.14 -10.53 -27.00
N PHE A 444 -2.65 -11.43 -26.16
CA PHE A 444 -1.31 -12.00 -26.26
C PHE A 444 -1.25 -13.07 -27.35
N ASN A 445 -0.42 -12.87 -28.39
CA ASN A 445 -0.15 -13.90 -29.38
C ASN A 445 1.26 -13.72 -29.98
N GLU A 446 1.67 -14.60 -30.90
CA GLU A 446 3.01 -14.55 -31.50
C GLU A 446 3.31 -13.25 -32.27
N THR A 447 2.26 -12.48 -32.60
CA THR A 447 2.31 -11.22 -33.34
C THR A 447 2.06 -9.97 -32.48
N TYR A 448 1.79 -10.13 -31.17
CA TYR A 448 1.47 -9.02 -30.26
C TYR A 448 2.07 -9.25 -28.88
N CYS A 449 2.97 -8.35 -28.46
CA CYS A 449 3.62 -8.40 -27.15
C CYS A 449 3.26 -7.15 -26.32
N SER A 450 2.68 -7.35 -25.13
CA SER A 450 2.08 -6.31 -24.27
C SER A 450 3.09 -5.42 -23.53
N SER A 451 4.36 -5.43 -23.89
CA SER A 451 5.39 -4.66 -23.18
C SER A 451 6.01 -3.60 -24.07
N GLY A 452 6.28 -2.44 -23.47
CA GLY A 452 7.13 -1.42 -24.07
C GLY A 452 8.49 -1.99 -24.49
N GLY A 453 9.15 -1.33 -25.44
CA GLY A 453 10.47 -1.76 -25.92
C GLY A 453 10.60 -1.89 -27.42
N ALA A 454 9.60 -1.51 -28.23
CA ALA A 454 9.85 -1.11 -29.61
C ALA A 454 9.53 0.38 -29.75
N PHE A 455 10.47 1.16 -30.31
CA PHE A 455 10.33 2.60 -30.46
C PHE A 455 10.64 3.03 -31.91
N PRO A 456 9.74 3.79 -32.54
CA PRO A 456 9.94 4.31 -33.89
C PRO A 456 10.99 5.43 -33.92
N ILE A 457 12.02 5.26 -34.74
CA ILE A 457 13.00 6.29 -35.04
C ILE A 457 12.52 7.05 -36.28
N ARG A 458 12.10 8.30 -36.05
CA ARG A 458 11.66 9.21 -37.11
C ARG A 458 12.77 10.18 -37.50
N ILE A 459 12.92 10.35 -38.81
CA ILE A 459 13.75 11.40 -39.42
C ILE A 459 12.81 12.40 -40.08
N ASN A 460 12.82 13.65 -39.60
CA ASN A 460 11.91 14.71 -40.08
C ASN A 460 10.44 14.26 -40.13
N GLY A 461 9.96 13.64 -39.05
CA GLY A 461 8.58 13.13 -38.93
C GLY A 461 8.29 11.83 -39.68
N LYS A 462 9.18 11.34 -40.56
CA LYS A 462 8.99 10.06 -41.26
C LYS A 462 9.62 8.92 -40.48
N TRP A 463 8.85 7.88 -40.17
CA TRP A 463 9.37 6.63 -39.60
C TRP A 463 10.30 5.95 -40.61
N LYS A 464 11.55 5.73 -40.19
CA LYS A 464 12.60 5.09 -40.99
C LYS A 464 13.20 3.85 -40.35
N TYR A 465 13.38 3.86 -39.03
CA TYR A 465 13.95 2.73 -38.32
C TYR A 465 13.14 2.38 -37.08
N THR A 466 13.30 1.16 -36.57
CA THR A 466 12.74 0.76 -35.28
C THR A 466 13.84 0.23 -34.40
N VAL A 467 13.99 0.79 -33.20
CA VAL A 467 14.81 0.16 -32.15
C VAL A 467 13.93 -0.76 -31.32
N THR A 468 14.45 -1.93 -31.00
CA THR A 468 13.79 -2.91 -30.15
C THR A 468 14.71 -3.33 -29.02
N VAL A 469 14.17 -3.41 -27.81
CA VAL A 469 14.86 -3.86 -26.60
C VAL A 469 13.98 -4.92 -25.91
N SER A 470 14.63 -5.99 -25.46
CA SER A 470 13.99 -7.03 -24.65
C SER A 470 14.93 -7.55 -23.59
N GLY A 471 14.47 -7.63 -22.36
CA GLY A 471 15.20 -8.32 -21.28
C GLY A 471 15.08 -7.62 -19.94
N LEU A 472 14.68 -6.35 -19.95
CA LEU A 472 14.12 -5.68 -18.80
C LEU A 472 12.63 -6.04 -18.72
N HIS A 473 12.11 -6.17 -17.51
CA HIS A 473 10.67 -6.32 -17.33
C HIS A 473 10.04 -4.93 -17.22
N GLU A 474 8.73 -4.88 -17.04
CA GLU A 474 8.16 -3.76 -16.28
C GLU A 474 8.35 -2.38 -16.96
N GLY A 475 8.14 -2.29 -18.28
CA GLY A 475 8.30 -1.04 -19.04
C GLY A 475 9.75 -0.54 -19.17
N GLY A 476 10.71 -1.18 -18.50
CA GLY A 476 12.12 -0.80 -18.48
C GLY A 476 12.76 -0.82 -19.86
N ASP A 477 12.29 -1.68 -20.77
CA ASP A 477 12.74 -1.70 -22.16
C ASP A 477 12.37 -0.41 -22.90
N HIS A 478 11.21 0.21 -22.63
CA HIS A 478 10.87 1.54 -23.18
C HIS A 478 11.65 2.64 -22.46
N GLU A 479 11.73 2.57 -21.13
CA GLU A 479 12.44 3.55 -20.31
C GLU A 479 13.90 3.72 -20.73
N ILE A 480 14.61 2.61 -20.94
CA ILE A 480 16.03 2.64 -21.32
C ILE A 480 16.22 3.20 -22.73
N ILE A 481 15.28 2.97 -23.65
CA ILE A 481 15.29 3.58 -24.98
C ILE A 481 15.12 5.08 -24.87
N ILE A 482 14.12 5.56 -24.11
CA ILE A 482 13.87 6.99 -23.89
C ILE A 482 15.11 7.66 -23.29
N LYS A 483 15.68 7.12 -22.21
CA LYS A 483 16.90 7.64 -21.59
C LYS A 483 18.06 7.73 -22.58
N ALA A 484 18.27 6.71 -23.41
CA ALA A 484 19.33 6.73 -24.42
C ALA A 484 19.10 7.83 -25.47
N LEU A 485 17.86 7.98 -25.95
CA LEU A 485 17.49 9.01 -26.92
C LEU A 485 17.63 10.42 -26.34
N GLU A 486 17.23 10.64 -25.08
CA GLU A 486 17.39 11.92 -24.38
C GLU A 486 18.87 12.34 -24.30
N ILE A 487 19.75 11.40 -23.97
CA ILE A 487 21.20 11.62 -23.91
C ILE A 487 21.75 11.98 -25.30
N ILE A 488 21.42 11.19 -26.32
CA ILE A 488 21.96 11.36 -27.67
C ILE A 488 21.46 12.65 -28.31
N LEU A 489 20.16 12.92 -28.21
CA LEU A 489 19.52 14.07 -28.84
C LEU A 489 19.65 15.35 -28.00
N LYS A 490 20.11 15.24 -26.74
CA LYS A 490 20.17 16.35 -25.76
C LYS A 490 18.80 17.02 -25.59
N ARG A 491 17.75 16.21 -25.54
CA ARG A 491 16.36 16.63 -25.32
C ARG A 491 15.84 15.92 -24.08
N LYS A 492 14.92 16.55 -23.36
CA LYS A 492 14.22 15.92 -22.23
C LYS A 492 12.75 15.76 -22.57
N THR A 493 12.19 14.67 -22.10
CA THR A 493 10.77 14.35 -22.15
C THR A 493 10.22 14.26 -20.73
N ASP A 494 8.90 14.40 -20.62
CA ASP A 494 8.25 14.13 -19.35
C ASP A 494 8.30 12.61 -19.10
N PRO A 495 8.63 12.17 -17.87
CA PRO A 495 8.74 10.75 -17.55
C PRO A 495 7.36 10.09 -17.67
N PHE A 496 7.32 8.91 -18.30
CA PHE A 496 6.08 8.16 -18.42
C PHE A 496 5.73 7.50 -17.07
N PRO A 497 4.51 7.69 -16.52
CA PRO A 497 4.09 7.01 -15.29
C PRO A 497 3.87 5.53 -15.63
N TYR A 498 4.81 4.68 -15.23
CA TYR A 498 4.75 3.25 -15.52
C TYR A 498 3.69 2.60 -14.62
N MET A 499 2.48 2.45 -15.14
CA MET A 499 1.61 1.36 -14.72
C MET A 499 2.08 0.08 -15.36
N MET A 500 2.06 -1.01 -14.62
CA MET A 500 2.44 -2.29 -15.18
C MET A 500 1.34 -3.23 -14.74
N VAL A 501 0.53 -3.68 -15.70
CA VAL A 501 -0.43 -4.78 -15.52
C VAL A 501 0.29 -6.10 -15.72
#